data_AF-A0A816IHI3-F1
#
_entry.id   AF-A0A816IHI3-F1
#
_cell.length_a   1.000
_cell.length_b   1.000
_cell.length_c   1.000
_cell.angle_alpha   90.00
_cell.angle_beta   90.00
_cell.angle_gamma   90.00
#
_symmetry.space_group_name_H-M   'P 1'
#
loop_
_entity.id
_entity.type
_entity.pdbx_description
1 polymer ?
#
loop_
_entity_poly.entity_id
_entity_poly.type
_entity_poly.pdbx_seq_one_letter_code
_entity_poly.pdbx_strand_id
1 'polypeptide(L)'
;MLFECRVAKEIWEMIPTSFYVSASTSDNLIENINYLLIGAKQDKREALNFFAGWNIWKMRNNILFHHKRDHILRVIHAAIRENQCWNKAIDIESSQKQSTGAQRNQMENIHESNKSKAYGMRMSLLLVTVSN
;
A
#
# COMPACT_ATOMS: atom_id res chain seq x y z
N MET A 1 -18.70 -8.92 9.39
CA MET A 1 -19.35 -7.69 9.90
C MET A 1 -19.31 -6.49 8.94
N LEU A 2 -18.26 -6.31 8.11
CA LEU A 2 -18.17 -5.17 7.18
C LEU A 2 -19.18 -5.23 6.03
N PHE A 3 -19.49 -6.43 5.53
CA PHE A 3 -20.46 -6.67 4.45
C PHE A 3 -21.59 -7.64 4.82
N GLU A 4 -21.49 -8.32 5.97
CA GLU A 4 -22.47 -9.30 6.44
C GLU A 4 -23.74 -8.67 7.02
N CYS A 5 -23.63 -7.49 7.64
CA CYS A 5 -24.80 -6.79 8.16
C CYS A 5 -25.44 -5.97 7.05
N ARG A 6 -26.75 -6.15 6.84
CA ARG A 6 -27.55 -5.41 5.85
C ARG A 6 -27.21 -3.92 5.80
N VAL A 7 -27.13 -3.27 6.96
CA VAL A 7 -26.90 -1.83 7.02
C VAL A 7 -25.47 -1.44 6.65
N ALA A 8 -24.50 -2.27 6.98
CA ALA A 8 -23.13 -2.05 6.53
C ALA A 8 -23.04 -2.20 5.00
N LYS A 9 -23.72 -3.21 4.45
CA LYS A 9 -23.83 -3.45 3.01
C LYS A 9 -24.43 -2.24 2.28
N GLU A 10 -25.56 -1.72 2.75
CA GLU A 10 -26.22 -0.53 2.18
C GLU A 10 -25.28 0.69 2.18
N ILE A 11 -24.51 0.91 3.25
CA ILE A 11 -23.53 2.01 3.32
C ILE A 11 -22.45 1.87 2.26
N TRP A 12 -21.92 0.66 2.08
CA TRP A 12 -20.85 0.41 1.12
C TRP A 12 -21.35 0.42 -0.33
N GLU A 13 -22.57 -0.02 -0.59
CA GLU A 13 -23.22 0.05 -1.93
C GLU A 13 -23.48 1.49 -2.39
N MET A 14 -23.68 2.44 -1.47
CA MET A 14 -23.90 3.85 -1.81
C MET A 14 -22.63 4.59 -2.25
N ILE A 15 -21.45 3.99 -2.07
CA ILE A 15 -20.18 4.65 -2.34
C ILE A 15 -19.70 4.21 -3.72
N PRO A 16 -19.38 5.16 -4.62
CA PRO A 16 -19.05 4.87 -6.01
C PRO A 16 -17.66 4.25 -6.12
N THR A 17 -17.55 2.99 -5.70
CA THR A 17 -16.31 2.22 -5.67
C THR A 17 -16.40 1.05 -6.63
N SER A 18 -15.27 0.72 -7.24
CA SER A 18 -15.12 -0.53 -8.00
C SER A 18 -15.03 -1.76 -7.08
N PHE A 19 -15.02 -1.58 -5.76
CA PHE A 19 -15.15 -2.65 -4.77
C PHE A 19 -16.57 -3.25 -4.89
N TYR A 20 -16.75 -4.15 -5.85
CA TYR A 20 -18.03 -4.80 -6.08
C TYR A 20 -18.37 -5.70 -4.88
N VAL A 21 -19.25 -5.21 -4.02
CA VAL A 21 -19.74 -5.90 -2.80
C VAL A 21 -20.46 -7.22 -3.13
N SER A 22 -20.79 -7.51 -4.40
CA SER A 22 -21.76 -8.55 -4.74
C SER A 22 -21.20 -9.90 -5.23
N ALA A 23 -19.89 -10.09 -5.44
CA ALA A 23 -19.40 -11.33 -6.07
C ALA A 23 -18.37 -12.13 -5.25
N SER A 24 -17.68 -11.53 -4.28
CA SER A 24 -16.56 -12.19 -3.60
C SER A 24 -16.32 -11.69 -2.16
N THR A 25 -17.38 -11.35 -1.44
CA THR A 25 -17.26 -11.10 0.01
C THR A 25 -17.05 -12.44 0.71
N SER A 26 -15.89 -12.66 1.32
CA SER A 26 -15.68 -13.83 2.17
C SER A 26 -16.30 -13.59 3.54
N ASP A 27 -16.56 -14.66 4.30
CA ASP A 27 -16.99 -14.55 5.71
C ASP A 27 -15.86 -14.01 6.61
N ASN A 28 -14.65 -13.84 6.07
CA ASN A 28 -13.48 -13.36 6.77
C ASN A 28 -13.33 -11.84 6.64
N LEU A 29 -13.51 -11.14 7.77
CA LEU A 29 -13.33 -9.69 7.87
C LEU A 29 -11.96 -9.22 7.38
N ILE A 30 -10.90 -9.97 7.70
CA ILE A 30 -9.51 -9.59 7.39
C ILE A 30 -9.28 -9.65 5.88
N GLU A 31 -9.79 -10.69 5.21
CA GLU A 31 -9.71 -10.81 3.75
C GLU A 31 -10.45 -9.68 3.06
N ASN A 32 -11.68 -9.39 3.50
CA ASN A 32 -12.47 -8.28 2.98
C ASN A 32 -11.73 -6.94 3.12
N ILE A 33 -11.10 -6.67 4.28
CA ILE A 33 -10.28 -5.47 4.48
C ILE A 33 -9.06 -5.47 3.55
N ASN A 34 -8.39 -6.61 3.40
CA ASN A 34 -7.22 -6.72 2.52
C ASN A 34 -7.59 -6.45 1.06
N TYR A 35 -8.72 -6.96 0.57
CA TYR A 35 -9.21 -6.66 -0.77
C TYR A 35 -9.44 -5.16 -0.99
N LEU A 36 -10.07 -4.49 -0.01
CA LEU A 36 -10.28 -3.04 -0.06
C LEU A 36 -8.96 -2.28 -0.05
N LEU A 37 -8.01 -2.68 0.80
CA LEU A 37 -6.69 -2.06 0.88
C LEU A 37 -5.87 -2.25 -0.40
N ILE A 38 -5.98 -3.41 -1.06
CA ILE A 38 -5.30 -3.67 -2.32
C ILE A 38 -5.82 -2.74 -3.42
N GLY A 39 -7.14 -2.60 -3.58
CA GLY A 39 -7.69 -1.67 -4.58
C GLY A 39 -7.39 -0.21 -4.23
N ALA A 40 -7.41 0.16 -2.94
CA ALA A 40 -7.00 1.49 -2.48
C ALA A 40 -5.52 1.81 -2.76
N LYS A 41 -4.65 0.81 -2.91
CA LYS A 41 -3.25 1.02 -3.34
C LYS A 41 -3.12 1.23 -4.84
N GLN A 42 -4.05 0.72 -5.64
CA GLN A 42 -4.00 0.79 -7.10
C GLN A 42 -4.59 2.10 -7.64
N ASP A 43 -5.64 2.63 -7.02
CA ASP A 43 -6.26 3.89 -7.41
C ASP A 43 -6.47 4.83 -6.21
N LYS A 44 -5.99 6.07 -6.34
CA LYS A 44 -6.15 7.14 -5.35
C LYS A 44 -7.63 7.50 -5.13
N ARG A 45 -8.48 7.35 -6.14
CA ARG A 45 -9.94 7.55 -6.01
C ARG A 45 -10.54 6.48 -5.11
N GLU A 46 -10.12 5.23 -5.28
CA GLU A 46 -10.58 4.11 -4.45
C GLU A 46 -10.11 4.24 -3.01
N ALA A 47 -8.91 4.77 -2.76
CA ALA A 47 -8.47 5.11 -1.42
C ALA A 47 -9.40 6.13 -0.74
N LEU A 48 -9.72 7.23 -1.42
CA LEU A 48 -10.64 8.24 -0.88
C LEU A 48 -12.02 7.65 -0.61
N ASN A 49 -12.54 6.87 -1.54
CA ASN A 49 -13.83 6.23 -1.40
C ASN A 49 -13.86 5.25 -0.23
N PHE A 50 -12.79 4.46 -0.05
CA PHE A 50 -12.64 3.56 1.09
C PHE A 50 -12.71 4.34 2.42
N PHE A 51 -11.94 5.42 2.55
CA PHE A 51 -11.96 6.23 3.77
C PHE A 51 -13.31 6.94 3.98
N ALA A 52 -13.99 7.36 2.91
CA ALA A 52 -15.33 7.90 3.01
C ALA A 52 -16.29 6.86 3.61
N GLY A 53 -16.28 5.63 3.10
CA GLY A 53 -17.14 4.55 3.60
C GLY A 53 -16.82 4.13 5.01
N TRP A 54 -15.54 4.04 5.34
CA TRP A 54 -15.07 3.77 6.68
C TRP A 54 -15.59 4.80 7.69
N ASN A 55 -15.52 6.09 7.36
CA ASN A 55 -15.97 7.15 8.26
C ASN A 55 -17.50 7.23 8.37
N ILE A 56 -18.24 6.98 7.28
CA ILE A 56 -19.71 6.90 7.32
C ILE A 56 -20.16 5.72 8.18
N TRP A 57 -19.51 4.55 8.00
CA TRP A 57 -19.78 3.36 8.81
C TRP A 57 -19.50 3.62 10.30
N LYS A 58 -18.36 4.24 10.64
CA LYS A 58 -18.04 4.66 12.02
C LYS A 58 -19.08 5.63 12.58
N MET A 59 -19.46 6.67 11.84
CA MET A 59 -20.50 7.63 12.26
C MET A 59 -21.82 6.92 12.58
N ARG A 60 -22.23 5.99 11.72
CA ARG A 60 -23.47 5.23 11.92
C ARG A 60 -23.40 4.33 13.14
N ASN A 61 -22.27 3.65 13.37
CA ASN A 61 -22.06 2.86 14.58
C ASN A 61 -22.09 3.75 15.84
N ASN A 62 -21.58 4.97 15.77
CA ASN A 62 -21.63 5.92 16.86
C ASN A 62 -23.08 6.31 17.22
N ILE A 63 -23.94 6.46 16.21
CA ILE A 63 -25.38 6.70 16.41
C ILE A 63 -26.03 5.50 17.10
N LEU A 64 -25.74 4.28 16.63
CA LEU A 64 -26.35 3.06 17.18
C LEU A 64 -25.93 2.74 18.61
N PHE A 65 -24.62 2.76 18.88
CA PHE A 65 -24.08 2.23 20.14
C PHE A 65 -23.88 3.33 21.19
N HIS A 66 -23.67 4.57 20.76
CA HIS A 66 -23.37 5.69 21.65
C HIS A 66 -24.42 6.81 21.59
N HIS A 67 -25.47 6.65 20.79
CA HIS A 67 -26.55 7.63 20.64
C HIS A 67 -26.03 9.02 20.26
N LYS A 68 -24.86 9.06 19.61
CA LYS A 68 -24.13 10.27 19.27
C LYS A 68 -24.08 10.45 17.77
N ARG A 69 -24.62 11.59 17.30
CA ARG A 69 -24.54 11.99 15.91
C ARG A 69 -23.31 12.87 15.69
N ASP A 70 -22.39 12.40 14.87
CA ASP A 70 -21.30 13.25 14.38
C ASP A 70 -21.81 14.16 13.26
N HIS A 71 -21.29 15.39 13.23
CA HIS A 71 -21.58 16.34 12.16
C HIS A 71 -20.99 15.82 10.84
N ILE A 72 -21.79 15.80 9.77
CA ILE A 72 -21.37 15.22 8.48
C ILE A 72 -20.09 15.86 7.92
N LEU A 73 -19.90 17.18 8.07
CA LEU A 73 -18.66 17.83 7.65
C LEU A 73 -17.42 17.30 8.41
N ARG A 74 -17.56 16.96 9.70
CA ARG A 74 -16.45 16.36 10.47
C ARG A 74 -16.06 15.01 9.91
N VAL A 75 -17.05 14.21 9.48
CA VAL A 75 -16.86 12.89 8.86
C VAL A 75 -16.16 13.03 7.50
N ILE A 76 -16.59 13.98 6.66
CA ILE A 76 -15.96 14.26 5.37
C ILE A 76 -14.51 14.74 5.57
N HIS A 77 -14.27 15.68 6.48
CA HIS A 77 -12.92 16.15 6.77
C HIS A 77 -12.03 15.05 7.36
N ALA A 78 -12.59 14.11 8.13
CA ALA A 78 -11.85 12.95 8.61
C ALA A 78 -11.40 12.06 7.45
N ALA A 79 -12.32 11.73 6.52
CA ALA A 79 -12.00 10.93 5.34
C ALA A 79 -10.92 11.58 4.46
N ILE A 80 -11.01 12.89 4.21
CA ILE A 80 -10.00 13.64 3.44
C ILE A 80 -8.64 13.57 4.14
N ARG A 81 -8.60 13.76 5.46
CA ARG A 81 -7.36 13.74 6.25
C ARG A 81 -6.72 12.36 6.25
N GLU A 82 -7.51 11.31 6.43
CA GLU A 82 -7.05 9.91 6.36
C GLU A 82 -6.47 9.61 4.98
N ASN A 83 -7.15 10.02 3.90
CA ASN A 83 -6.65 9.89 2.53
C ASN A 83 -5.34 10.68 2.31
N GLN A 84 -5.21 11.89 2.85
CA GLN A 84 -3.96 12.66 2.75
C GLN A 84 -2.79 11.96 3.47
N CYS A 85 -3.03 11.42 4.67
CA CYS A 85 -2.03 10.65 5.40
C CYS A 85 -1.63 9.38 4.64
N TRP A 86 -2.60 8.69 4.04
CA TRP A 86 -2.36 7.51 3.21
C TRP A 86 -1.46 7.82 2.01
N ASN A 87 -1.78 8.87 1.25
CA ASN A 87 -0.96 9.28 0.10
C ASN A 87 0.48 9.62 0.53
N LYS A 88 0.65 10.37 1.63
CA LYS A 88 1.99 10.66 2.17
C LYS A 88 2.77 9.40 2.53
N ALA A 89 2.11 8.40 3.12
CA ALA A 89 2.76 7.14 3.48
C ALA A 89 3.20 6.34 2.24
N ILE A 90 2.38 6.31 1.19
CA ILE A 90 2.73 5.69 -0.10
C ILE A 90 3.91 6.41 -0.76
N ASP A 91 3.92 7.74 -0.76
CA ASP A 91 5.01 8.53 -1.35
C ASP A 91 6.35 8.26 -0.63
N ILE A 92 6.33 8.14 0.69
CA ILE A 92 7.51 7.76 1.49
C ILE A 92 7.99 6.34 1.13
N GLU A 93 7.07 5.37 1.02
CA GLU A 93 7.40 3.99 0.66
C GLU A 93 8.04 3.91 -0.74
N SER A 94 7.51 4.66 -1.72
CA SER A 94 8.06 4.72 -3.07
C SER A 94 9.47 5.31 -3.11
N SER A 95 9.71 6.37 -2.32
CA SER A 95 11.01 7.04 -2.22
C SER A 95 12.07 6.15 -1.58
N GLN A 96 11.69 5.34 -0.59
CA GLN A 96 12.58 4.35 0.05
C GLN A 96 12.92 3.18 -0.87
N LYS A 97 11.99 2.71 -1.71
CA LYS A 97 12.25 1.65 -2.70
C LYS A 97 13.21 2.10 -3.81
N GLN A 98 13.12 3.36 -4.24
CA GLN A 98 14.05 3.91 -5.24
C GLN A 98 15.47 4.07 -4.69
N SER A 99 15.63 4.52 -3.44
CA SER A 99 16.97 4.67 -2.82
C SER A 99 17.64 3.34 -2.53
N THR A 100 16.89 2.31 -2.13
CA THR A 100 17.43 0.95 -1.95
C THR A 100 17.76 0.25 -3.26
N GLY A 101 16.97 0.47 -4.32
CA GLY A 101 17.30 -0.02 -5.67
C GLY A 101 18.57 0.61 -6.24
N ALA A 102 18.77 1.91 -6.05
CA ALA A 102 19.98 2.61 -6.47
C ALA A 102 21.24 2.13 -5.71
N GLN A 103 21.12 1.89 -4.40
CA GLN A 103 22.23 1.35 -3.59
C GLN A 103 22.59 -0.10 -3.98
N ARG A 104 21.59 -0.95 -4.27
CA ARG A 104 21.82 -2.33 -4.71
C ARG A 104 22.53 -2.39 -6.06
N ASN A 105 22.10 -1.57 -7.02
CA ASN A 105 22.74 -1.47 -8.33
C ASN A 105 24.18 -0.91 -8.25
N GLN A 106 24.46 0.01 -7.34
CA GLN A 106 25.83 0.50 -7.11
C GLN A 106 26.71 -0.57 -6.45
N MET A 107 26.18 -1.33 -5.50
CA MET A 107 26.92 -2.39 -4.80
C MET A 107 27.21 -3.60 -5.71
N GLU A 108 26.29 -3.95 -6.61
CA GLU A 108 26.51 -4.96 -7.65
C GLU A 108 27.56 -4.51 -8.69
N ASN A 109 27.51 -3.25 -9.14
CA ASN A 109 28.54 -2.69 -10.04
C ASN A 109 29.93 -2.63 -9.41
N ILE A 110 30.04 -2.31 -8.12
CA ILE A 110 31.33 -2.33 -7.39
C ILE A 110 31.85 -3.76 -7.26
N HIS A 111 30.96 -4.74 -7.04
CA HIS A 111 31.34 -6.15 -6.93
C HIS A 111 31.81 -6.75 -8.27
N GLU A 112 31.18 -6.40 -9.40
CA GLU A 112 31.63 -6.80 -10.75
C GLU A 112 32.95 -6.12 -11.14
N SER A 113 33.11 -4.83 -10.84
CA SER A 113 34.36 -4.09 -11.07
C SER A 113 35.55 -4.71 -10.32
N ASN A 114 35.33 -5.14 -9.08
CA ASN A 114 36.37 -5.79 -8.27
C ASN A 114 36.67 -7.23 -8.73
N LYS A 115 35.66 -7.98 -9.22
CA LYS A 115 35.89 -9.29 -9.86
C LYS A 115 36.74 -9.16 -11.12
N SER A 116 36.41 -8.23 -12.02
CA SER A 116 37.18 -7.98 -13.25
C SER A 116 38.65 -7.64 -12.98
N LYS A 117 38.92 -6.80 -11.98
CA LYS A 117 40.28 -6.48 -11.53
C LYS A 117 41.04 -7.70 -10.99
N ALA A 118 40.37 -8.58 -10.24
CA ALA A 118 40.97 -9.80 -9.70
C ALA A 118 41.32 -10.83 -10.81
N TYR A 119 40.48 -10.96 -11.84
CA TYR A 119 40.77 -11.82 -12.99
C TYR A 119 41.88 -11.25 -13.89
N GLY A 120 41.94 -9.92 -14.06
CA GLY A 120 43.03 -9.25 -14.78
C GLY A 120 44.39 -9.42 -14.09
N MET A 121 44.43 -9.31 -12.76
CA MET A 121 45.66 -9.45 -11.97
C MET A 121 46.17 -10.91 -11.92
N ARG A 122 45.26 -11.90 -11.97
CA ARG A 122 45.62 -13.33 -12.04
C ARG A 122 46.25 -13.74 -13.36
N MET A 123 45.84 -13.14 -14.49
CA MET A 123 46.46 -13.42 -15.79
C MET A 123 47.84 -12.80 -15.94
N SER A 124 48.13 -11.68 -15.26
CA SER A 124 49.47 -11.08 -15.26
C SER A 124 50.50 -11.90 -14.47
N LEU A 125 50.10 -12.58 -13.39
CA LEU A 125 51.01 -13.44 -12.61
C LEU A 125 51.35 -14.77 -13.30
N LEU A 126 50.43 -15.33 -14.09
CA LEU A 126 50.65 -16.60 -14.81
C LEU A 126 51.58 -16.44 -16.01
N LEU A 127 51.71 -15.23 -16.58
CA LEU A 127 52.67 -14.95 -17.67
C LEU A 127 54.11 -14.74 -17.19
N VAL A 128 54.32 -14.40 -15.91
CA VAL A 128 55.66 -14.13 -15.34
C VAL A 128 56.34 -15.39 -14.82
N THR A 129 55.60 -16.49 -14.61
CA THR A 129 56.13 -17.73 -14.00
C THR A 129 56.49 -18.84 -14.98
N VAL A 130 56.39 -18.60 -16.29
CA VAL A 130 56.76 -19.58 -17.36
C VAL A 130 58.06 -19.20 -18.09
N SER A 131 58.79 -18.20 -17.60
CA SER A 131 60.10 -17.81 -18.14
C SER A 131 61.17 -17.88 -17.05
N ASN A 132 61.59 -19.11 -16.71
CA ASN A 132 62.97 -19.46 -16.34
C ASN A 132 63.13 -20.98 -16.23
#